data_AF-A0A382NR09-F1
#
_entry.id   AF-A0A382NR09-F1
#
_cell.length_a   1.000
_cell.length_b   1.000
_cell.length_c   1.000
_cell.angle_alpha   90.00
_cell.angle_beta   90.00
_cell.angle_gamma   90.00
#
_symmetry.space_group_name_H-M   'P 1'
#
loop_
_entity.id
_entity.type
_entity.pdbx_description
1 polymer ?
#
loop_
_entity_poly.entity_id
_entity_poly.type
_entity_poly.pdbx_seq_one_letter_code
_entity_poly.pdbx_strand_id
1 'polypeptide(L)' 'RCGSFVFGTNSGREGIMTIYVGTLDDASFVKPQFNVYTSRALPYVKIDESLNNFEKGRQ' A
#
# COMPACT_ATOMS: atom_id res chain seq x y z
N ARG A 1 16.56 10.50 13.20
CA ARG A 1 15.33 9.70 13.04
C ARG A 1 14.37 10.52 12.18
N CYS A 2 13.92 10.02 11.03
CA CYS A 2 13.23 10.82 9.99
C CYS A 2 11.70 10.74 10.00
N GLY A 3 11.10 9.83 10.78
CA GLY A 3 9.64 9.66 10.83
C GLY A 3 9.06 8.77 9.71
N SER A 4 9.89 8.23 8.82
CA SER A 4 9.45 7.29 7.79
C SER A 4 8.91 6.00 8.40
N PHE A 5 7.83 5.48 7.81
CA PHE A 5 7.32 4.15 8.14
C PHE A 5 8.17 3.06 7.49
N VAL A 6 8.49 2.02 8.27
CA VAL A 6 9.22 0.83 7.80
C VAL A 6 8.30 -0.39 7.80
N PHE A 7 7.55 -0.56 8.90
CA PHE A 7 6.52 -1.59 9.02
C PHE A 7 5.33 -1.07 9.84
N GLY A 8 4.22 -1.78 9.75
CA GLY A 8 3.01 -1.52 10.54
C GLY A 8 2.30 -2.81 10.92
N THR A 9 1.54 -2.76 12.02
CA THR A 9 0.68 -3.84 12.49
C THR A 9 -0.77 -3.35 12.52
N ASN A 10 -1.73 -4.27 12.50
CA ASN A 10 -3.15 -3.95 12.51
C ASN A 10 -3.86 -4.83 13.54
N SER A 11 -4.49 -4.23 14.56
CA SER A 11 -5.19 -4.95 15.62
C SER A 11 -6.42 -5.71 15.13
N GLY A 12 -7.01 -5.33 13.99
CA GLY A 12 -8.08 -6.08 13.34
C GLY A 12 -7.58 -7.26 12.50
N ARG A 13 -6.25 -7.44 12.37
CA ARG A 13 -5.59 -8.51 11.60
C ARG A 13 -4.33 -8.98 12.32
N GLU A 14 -4.52 -9.57 13.50
CA GLU A 14 -3.41 -10.15 14.25
C GLU A 14 -2.66 -11.20 13.42
N GLY A 15 -1.34 -11.23 13.56
CA GLY A 15 -0.45 -12.08 12.77
C GLY A 15 -0.08 -11.54 11.39
N ILE A 16 -0.68 -10.43 10.93
CA ILE A 16 -0.31 -9.76 9.67
C ILE A 16 0.54 -8.51 9.93
N MET A 17 1.65 -8.39 9.22
CA MET A 17 2.53 -7.22 9.21
C MET A 17 2.56 -6.58 7.82
N THR A 18 2.46 -5.25 7.78
CA THR A 18 2.68 -4.45 6.57
C THR A 18 4.13 -4.01 6.51
N ILE A 19 4.76 -4.11 5.35
CA ILE A 19 6.12 -3.60 5.10
C ILE A 19 6.04 -2.55 3.98
N TYR A 20 6.73 -1.42 4.16
CA TYR A 20 6.77 -0.38 3.14
C TYR A 20 7.84 -0.71 2.12
N VAL A 21 7.43 -1.03 0.88
CA VAL A 21 8.31 -1.50 -0.20
C VAL A 21 9.55 -0.61 -0.41
N GLY A 22 9.40 0.71 -0.27
CA GLY A 22 10.52 1.66 -0.43
C GLY A 22 11.60 1.59 0.65
N THR A 23 11.45 0.74 1.67
CA THR A 23 12.48 0.52 2.71
C THR A 23 13.25 -0.78 2.50
N LEU A 24 13.01 -1.50 1.41
CA LEU A 24 13.75 -2.71 1.04
C LEU A 24 14.86 -2.37 0.03
N ASP A 25 16.03 -2.97 0.19
CA ASP A 25 17.13 -2.81 -0.77
C ASP A 25 16.82 -3.48 -2.11
N ASP A 26 16.14 -4.63 -2.08
CA ASP A 26 15.60 -5.32 -3.26
C ASP A 26 14.13 -5.69 -3.04
N ALA A 27 13.27 -5.08 -3.84
CA ALA A 27 11.84 -5.35 -3.87
C ALA A 27 11.35 -5.83 -5.26
N SER A 28 12.26 -6.30 -6.11
CA SER A 28 11.95 -6.74 -7.48
C SER A 28 10.90 -7.87 -7.56
N PHE A 29 10.74 -8.62 -6.47
CA PHE A 29 9.73 -9.68 -6.34
C PHE A 29 8.30 -9.15 -6.09
N VAL A 30 8.14 -7.88 -5.70
CA VAL A 30 6.83 -7.30 -5.36
C VAL A 30 6.17 -6.75 -6.62
N LYS A 31 4.96 -7.24 -6.92
CA LYS A 31 4.12 -6.71 -7.99
C LYS A 31 2.79 -6.23 -7.40
N PRO A 32 2.39 -4.94 -7.59
CA PRO A 32 1.09 -4.46 -7.15
C PRO A 32 -0.05 -5.33 -7.69
N GLN A 33 -1.02 -5.65 -6.83
CA GLN A 33 -2.16 -6.51 -7.19
C GLN A 33 -3.47 -5.71 -7.31
N PHE A 34 -3.58 -4.61 -6.58
CA PHE A 34 -4.77 -3.74 -6.55
C PHE A 34 -4.42 -2.42 -5.87
N ASN A 35 -5.24 -1.40 -6.10
CA ASN A 35 -5.19 -0.12 -5.38
C ASN A 35 -6.40 0.00 -4.46
N VAL A 36 -6.19 0.52 -3.25
CA VAL A 36 -7.25 0.78 -2.26
C VAL A 36 -7.29 2.26 -1.88
N TYR A 37 -8.49 2.73 -1.49
CA TYR A 37 -8.75 4.12 -1.14
C TYR A 37 -8.55 5.13 -2.30
N THR A 38 -8.84 4.71 -3.53
CA THR A 38 -8.64 5.57 -4.72
C THR A 38 -9.49 6.84 -4.70
N SER A 39 -10.61 6.85 -3.96
CA SER A 39 -11.43 8.07 -3.76
C SER A 39 -10.70 9.19 -3.00
N ARG A 40 -9.57 8.88 -2.33
CA ARG A 40 -8.73 9.84 -1.60
C ARG A 40 -7.45 10.20 -2.35
N ALA A 41 -7.28 9.69 -3.57
CA ALA A 41 -6.11 10.01 -4.38
C ALA A 41 -6.11 11.49 -4.73
N LEU A 42 -4.93 12.11 -4.66
CA LEU A 42 -4.74 13.49 -5.08
C LEU A 42 -4.72 13.56 -6.62
N PRO A 43 -5.09 14.69 -7.24
CA PRO A 43 -5.22 14.79 -8.70
C PRO A 43 -3.95 14.44 -9.51
N TYR A 44 -2.79 14.44 -8.86
CA TYR A 44 -1.49 14.14 -9.47
C TYR A 44 -0.98 12.71 -9.16
N VAL A 45 -1.75 11.92 -8.39
CA VAL A 45 -1.41 10.51 -8.16
C VAL A 45 -1.79 9.72 -9.40
N LYS A 46 -0.81 9.06 -10.02
CA LYS A 46 -1.05 8.11 -11.11
C LYS A 46 -1.60 6.81 -10.53
N ILE A 47 -2.83 6.47 -10.88
CA ILE A 47 -3.45 5.20 -10.55
C ILE A 47 -3.34 4.29 -11.77
N ASP A 48 -2.88 3.06 -11.55
CA ASP A 48 -2.89 2.04 -12.60
C ASP A 48 -4.31 1.51 -12.78
N GLU A 49 -4.96 1.95 -13.87
CA GLU A 49 -6.33 1.56 -14.22
C GLU A 49 -6.44 0.10 -14.70
N SER A 50 -5.31 -0.55 -15.01
CA SER A 50 -5.31 -1.97 -15.41
C SER A 50 -5.49 -2.93 -14.22
N LEU A 51 -5.31 -2.43 -12.99
CA LEU A 51 -5.50 -3.19 -11.74
C LEU A 51 -6.92 -2.99 -11.18
N ASN A 52 -7.29 -3.84 -10.22
CA ASN A 52 -8.51 -3.61 -9.44
C ASN A 52 -8.35 -2.35 -8.57
N ASN A 53 -9.28 -1.41 -8.73
CA ASN A 53 -9.25 -0.11 -8.07
C ASN A 53 -10.45 0.04 -7.12
N PHE A 54 -10.18 0.03 -5.81
CA PHE A 54 -11.21 0.13 -4.77
C PHE A 54 -11.27 1.55 -4.20
N GLU A 55 -12.42 2.22 -4.37
CA GLU A 55 -12.63 3.57 -3.88
C GLU A 55 -12.42 3.71 -2.37
N LYS A 56 -12.80 2.68 -1.60
CA LYS A 56 -12.68 2.63 -0.13
C LYS A 56 -12.09 1.29 0.27
N GLY A 57 -11.41 1.24 1.42
CA GLY A 57 -10.91 0.00 1.99
C GLY A 57 -12.05 -0.92 2.38
N ARG A 58 -12.33 -1.90 1.53
CA ARG A 58 -13.10 -3.09 1.87
C ARG A 58 -12.29 -4.28 1.37
N GLN A 59 -11.52 -4.86 2.27
CA GLN A 59 -10.95 -6.19 2.13
C GLN A 59 -11.55 -7.05 3.23
#